data_AF-A0A2N8DPH7-F1
#
_entry.id   AF-A0A2N8DPH7-F1
#
_cell.length_a   1.000
_cell.length_b   1.000
_cell.length_c   1.000
_cell.angle_alpha   90.00
_cell.angle_beta   90.00
_cell.angle_gamma   90.00
#
_symmetry.space_group_name_H-M   'P 1'
#
loop_
_entity.id
_entity.type
_entity.pdbx_description
1 polymer ?
#
loop_
_entity_poly.entity_id
_entity_poly.type
_entity_poly.pdbx_seq_one_letter_code
_entity_poly.pdbx_strand_id
1 'polypeptide(L)' 'MSLRIGFGLTLAASLLLGAVVVQAAPASWWLYESASTGRTMCSNVPQASGWVRVAGPFNNGGCRR' A
#
# COMPACT_ATOMS: atom_id res chain seq x y z
N MET A 1 -34.48 -16.17 24.54
CA MET A 1 -34.35 -15.01 23.63
C MET A 1 -33.16 -14.12 24.03
N SER A 2 -33.04 -13.72 25.31
CA SER A 2 -32.07 -12.73 25.79
C SER A 2 -30.58 -13.12 25.68
N LEU A 3 -30.25 -14.41 25.81
CA LEU A 3 -28.86 -14.89 25.70
C LEU A 3 -28.31 -14.83 24.26
N ARG A 4 -29.18 -15.00 23.26
CA ARG A 4 -28.83 -14.91 21.83
C ARG A 4 -28.60 -13.45 21.38
N ILE A 5 -29.38 -12.53 21.96
CA ILE A 5 -29.28 -11.09 21.69
C ILE A 5 -27.99 -10.52 22.31
N GLY A 6 -27.66 -10.93 23.55
CA GLY A 6 -26.40 -10.54 24.20
C GLY A 6 -25.16 -11.02 23.45
N PHE A 7 -25.17 -12.28 22.99
CA PHE A 7 -24.08 -12.86 22.20
C PHE A 7 -23.93 -12.20 20.81
N GLY A 8 -25.05 -11.87 20.15
CA GLY A 8 -25.04 -11.13 18.89
C GLY A 8 -24.48 -9.72 19.02
N LEU A 9 -24.83 -9.00 20.09
CA LEU A 9 -24.30 -7.67 20.39
C LEU A 9 -22.79 -7.69 20.69
N THR A 10 -22.29 -8.70 21.40
CA THR A 10 -20.85 -8.83 21.71
C THR A 10 -20.02 -9.15 20.47
N LEU A 11 -20.53 -10.00 19.59
CA LEU A 11 -19.89 -10.31 18.30
C LEU A 11 -19.84 -9.08 17.38
N ALA A 12 -20.95 -8.34 17.28
CA ALA A 12 -21.02 -7.14 16.45
C ALA A 12 -20.06 -6.04 16.94
N ALA A 13 -19.98 -5.83 18.26
CA ALA A 13 -19.03 -4.89 18.85
C ALA A 13 -17.58 -5.29 18.53
N SER A 14 -17.23 -6.56 18.72
CA SER A 14 -15.89 -7.08 18.44
C SER A 14 -15.47 -6.89 16.97
N LEU A 15 -16.38 -7.09 16.02
CA LEU A 15 -16.12 -6.87 14.59
C LEU A 15 -15.88 -5.39 14.26
N LEU A 16 -16.65 -4.47 14.84
CA LEU A 16 -16.51 -3.03 14.63
C LEU A 16 -15.19 -2.49 15.20
N LEU A 17 -14.77 -2.98 16.36
CA LEU A 17 -13.47 -2.63 16.95
C LEU A 17 -12.28 -3.16 16.11
N GLY A 18 -12.41 -4.31 15.46
CA GLY A 18 -11.38 -4.87 14.58
C GLY A 18 -11.17 -4.11 13.27
N ALA A 19 -12.14 -3.33 12.80
CA ALA A 19 -12.06 -2.62 11.52
C ALA A 19 -11.14 -1.38 11.55
N VAL A 20 -10.79 -0.86 12.73
CA VAL A 20 -10.07 0.41 12.90
C VAL A 20 -8.54 0.26 12.76
N VAL A 21 -8.01 -0.96 12.83
CA VAL A 21 -6.54 -1.18 12.93
C VAL A 21 -5.82 -1.36 11.58
N VAL A 22 -6.51 -1.30 10.45
CA VAL A 22 -5.88 -1.45 9.12
C VAL A 22 -5.58 -0.07 8.53
N GLN A 23 -4.49 0.56 8.99
CA GLN A 23 -3.92 1.72 8.30
C GLN A 23 -2.95 1.25 7.21
N ALA A 24 -3.42 1.23 5.96
CA ALA A 24 -2.53 1.06 4.81
C ALA A 24 -1.75 2.36 4.58
N ALA A 25 -0.46 2.37 4.91
CA ALA A 25 0.43 3.44 4.49
C ALA A 25 0.46 3.49 2.95
N PRO A 26 0.52 4.69 2.33
CA PRO A 26 0.67 4.79 0.89
C PRO A 26 1.95 4.07 0.45
N ALA A 27 1.85 3.25 -0.60
CA ALA A 27 3.01 2.54 -1.14
C ALA A 27 4.08 3.54 -1.61
N SER A 28 5.36 3.25 -1.33
CA SER A 28 6.47 4.06 -1.84
C SER A 28 6.71 3.76 -3.31
N TRP A 29 6.76 4.78 -4.16
CA TRP A 29 7.06 4.68 -5.59
C TRP A 29 8.45 5.23 -5.90
N TRP A 30 9.11 4.66 -6.89
CA TRP A 30 10.46 5.04 -7.31
C TRP A 30 10.50 5.24 -8.82
N LEU A 31 11.21 6.27 -9.26
CA LEU A 31 11.52 6.47 -10.67
C LEU A 31 12.77 5.64 -11.00
N TYR A 32 12.62 4.73 -11.95
CA TYR A 32 13.70 3.91 -12.48
C TYR A 32 14.09 4.38 -13.86
N GLU A 33 15.38 4.32 -14.17
CA GLU A 33 15.92 4.56 -15.50
C GLU A 33 16.61 3.30 -16.01
N SER A 34 16.36 2.95 -17.27
CA SER A 34 16.98 1.82 -17.94
C SER A 34 18.43 2.14 -18.26
N ALA A 35 19.36 1.36 -17.72
CA ALA A 35 20.79 1.52 -17.95
C ALA A 35 21.20 1.33 -19.42
N SER A 36 20.39 0.63 -20.22
CA SER A 36 20.67 0.36 -21.64
C SER A 36 20.01 1.37 -22.59
N THR A 37 18.88 1.97 -22.21
CA THR A 37 18.08 2.82 -23.13
C THR A 37 17.84 4.23 -22.62
N GLY A 38 18.15 4.54 -21.35
CA GLY A 38 17.82 5.81 -20.71
C GLY A 38 16.31 6.03 -20.51
N ARG A 39 15.47 5.05 -20.85
CA ARG A 39 14.01 5.17 -20.67
C ARG A 39 13.66 5.13 -19.19
N THR A 40 12.71 5.97 -18.79
CA THR A 40 12.26 6.06 -17.41
C THR A 40 10.92 5.35 -17.18
N MET A 41 10.72 4.76 -16.00
CA MET A 41 9.43 4.24 -15.56
C MET A 41 9.23 4.39 -14.04
N CYS A 42 7.98 4.59 -13.62
CA CYS A 42 7.63 4.66 -12.20
C CYS A 42 7.14 3.30 -11.70
N SER A 43 7.63 2.82 -10.56
CA SER A 43 7.18 1.56 -9.97
C SER A 43 7.29 1.54 -8.44
N ASN A 44 6.35 0.87 -7.79
CA ASN A 44 6.38 0.59 -6.35
C ASN A 44 7.07 -0.75 -6.01
N VAL A 45 7.47 -1.53 -7.01
CA VAL A 45 8.17 -2.81 -6.83
C VAL A 45 9.60 -2.75 -7.37
N PRO A 46 10.54 -3.53 -6.79
CA PRO A 46 11.90 -3.64 -7.30
C PRO A 46 11.93 -4.10 -8.77
N GLN A 47 12.86 -3.53 -9.53
CA GLN A 47 13.04 -3.86 -10.93
C GLN A 47 14.16 -4.87 -11.13
N ALA A 48 14.09 -5.59 -12.25
CA ALA A 48 15.14 -6.50 -12.68
C ALA A 48 16.46 -5.74 -12.91
N SER A 49 17.54 -6.51 -13.10
CA SER A 49 18.83 -5.94 -13.49
C SER A 49 18.72 -5.05 -14.73
N GLY A 50 19.53 -4.00 -14.78
CA GLY A 50 19.50 -3.01 -15.87
C GLY A 50 18.57 -1.82 -15.63
N TRP A 51 17.98 -1.69 -14.44
CA TRP A 51 17.24 -0.50 -14.01
C TRP A 51 17.86 0.12 -12.76
N VAL A 52 18.05 1.43 -12.78
CA VAL A 52 18.66 2.19 -11.68
C VAL A 52 17.60 3.10 -11.07
N ARG A 53 17.48 3.14 -9.73
CA ARG A 53 16.64 4.13 -9.06
C ARG A 53 17.27 5.50 -9.19
N VAL A 54 16.58 6.44 -9.81
CA VAL A 54 17.08 7.80 -10.07
C VAL A 54 16.34 8.87 -9.26
N ALA A 55 15.13 8.59 -8.78
CA ALA A 55 14.38 9.48 -7.88
C ALA A 55 13.35 8.73 -7.02
N GLY A 56 12.90 9.39 -5.94
CA GLY A 56 11.92 8.87 -4.98
C GLY A 56 12.44 8.90 -3.53
N PRO A 57 11.63 8.43 -2.55
CA PRO A 57 10.32 7.83 -2.73
C PRO A 57 9.22 8.86 -3.02
N PHE A 58 8.29 8.51 -3.91
CA PHE A 58 7.07 9.25 -4.19
C PHE A 58 5.87 8.60 -3.49
N ASN A 59 4.85 9.39 -3.19
CA ASN A 59 3.60 8.93 -2.57
C ASN A 59 2.53 8.50 -3.59
N ASN A 60 2.84 8.50 -4.89
CA ASN A 60 1.92 8.22 -5.98
C ASN A 60 2.59 7.50 -7.15
N GLY A 61 1.79 6.80 -7.94
CA GLY A 61 2.24 6.03 -9.12
C GLY A 61 2.67 6.85 -10.33
N GLY A 62 2.56 8.18 -10.26
CA GLY A 62 3.06 9.07 -11.30
C GLY A 62 4.53 9.47 -11.13
N CYS A 63 5.15 9.17 -9.97
CA CYS A 63 6.46 9.69 -9.60
C CYS A 63 6.53 11.22 -9.71
N ARG A 64 5.50 11.91 -9.22
CA ARG A 64 5.37 13.37 -9.20
C ARG A 64 5.28 13.88 -7.76
N ARG A 65 5.64 15.14 -7.54
CA ARG A 65 5.37 15.83 -6.26
C ARG A 65 3.89 16.15 -6.12
#